data_AF-A0A9N8ZN58-F1
#
_entry.id   AF-A0A9N8ZN58-F1
#
_cell.length_a   1.000
_cell.length_b   1.000
_cell.length_c   1.000
_cell.angle_alpha   90.00
_cell.angle_beta   90.00
_cell.angle_gamma   90.00
#
_symmetry.space_group_name_H-M   'P 1'
#
loop_
_entity.id
_entity.type
_entity.pdbx_description
1 polymer ?
#
loop_
_entity_poly.entity_id
_entity_poly.type
_entity_poly.pdbx_seq_one_letter_code
_entity_poly.pdbx_strand_id
1 'polypeptide(L)'
;MTQPQSTYQRNAYPPNSSYYQQQESLPSPATSSRPSQPSQSQVQPLPGTFPTPPNSPPQPTPFIPELNGTKISGSRQEIKSIPKKEIYEYRAPWTVYGLDWSKRPNDKGFRLALGSFIEDCTNKLQIITSADQSFHRSPGVDFVKVAEIDHDYPITKILWEPYKGGMKTPDLLATTGDYLRLWEVVDDVNNSSNTIGANNYTGNRPQRLVHKCTLNNTKADFNAPLTSFDWNEVDTTLAVTSSIDTTCTVWNVETEHAKTQLIAHDREVYDVAFVSGSVNIFASVGADGSVRMFDLRALEHSTIIYEPHHTQANTASPLLRLCFNKMEANYLATFHMDSTEVQILDVRVPGVPVAELRGHLGPVNCVSWAPNNSGYLCSGGDDSQVLVWNVTGMSSHNGAAPGVPGRHNRDPDLTYKAASEISQLSWSTQWTEWVAIGFESTVQALKV
;
A
#
# COMPACT_ATOMS: atom_id res chain seq x y z
N MET A 1 33.30 -57.13 -44.92
CA MET A 1 34.25 -56.00 -44.85
C MET A 1 33.50 -54.83 -44.21
N THR A 2 33.22 -54.90 -42.90
CA THR A 2 33.99 -54.30 -41.79
C THR A 2 33.98 -52.76 -41.81
N GLN A 3 32.98 -52.19 -41.13
CA GLN A 3 33.06 -50.87 -40.48
C GLN A 3 34.03 -50.94 -39.28
N PRO A 4 34.75 -49.86 -38.93
CA PRO A 4 35.43 -49.78 -37.65
C PRO A 4 34.56 -49.06 -36.59
N GLN A 5 34.54 -49.66 -35.40
CA GLN A 5 34.10 -49.08 -34.14
C GLN A 5 35.15 -48.11 -33.59
N SER A 6 34.71 -47.08 -32.85
CA SER A 6 35.55 -46.36 -31.88
C SER A 6 34.77 -46.01 -30.62
N THR A 7 34.95 -46.88 -29.62
CA THR A 7 35.19 -46.65 -28.19
C THR A 7 34.49 -45.50 -27.42
N TYR A 8 33.76 -45.93 -26.39
CA TYR A 8 33.30 -45.18 -25.21
C TYR A 8 34.46 -44.68 -24.33
N GLN A 9 34.28 -43.52 -23.67
CA GLN A 9 34.71 -43.28 -22.29
C GLN A 9 33.89 -42.14 -21.64
N ARG A 10 33.06 -42.50 -20.64
CA ARG A 10 32.48 -41.59 -19.64
C ARG A 10 33.51 -41.43 -18.52
N ASN A 11 33.89 -40.19 -18.18
CA ASN A 11 34.57 -39.91 -16.92
C ASN A 11 33.55 -39.43 -15.88
N ALA A 12 33.31 -40.29 -14.90
CA ALA A 12 32.67 -39.96 -13.63
C ALA A 12 33.76 -39.48 -12.65
N TYR A 13 33.49 -38.42 -11.89
CA TYR A 13 34.27 -38.05 -10.71
C TYR A 13 33.51 -38.46 -9.44
N PRO A 14 34.21 -38.97 -8.40
CA PRO A 14 33.60 -39.69 -7.28
C PRO A 14 33.14 -38.78 -6.13
N PRO A 15 32.24 -39.28 -5.25
CA PRO A 15 31.89 -38.63 -3.99
C PRO A 15 32.90 -39.03 -2.90
N ASN A 16 33.40 -38.07 -2.14
CA ASN A 16 34.18 -38.36 -0.94
C ASN A 16 33.40 -37.95 0.31
N SER A 17 32.91 -38.96 1.01
CA SER A 17 32.50 -38.93 2.41
C SER A 17 33.66 -39.39 3.29
N SER A 18 33.96 -38.68 4.37
CA SER A 18 34.63 -39.28 5.53
C SER A 18 34.21 -38.58 6.81
N TYR A 19 33.55 -39.38 7.65
CA TYR A 19 33.12 -39.15 9.01
C TYR A 19 34.29 -38.93 9.98
N TYR A 20 34.06 -38.10 11.01
CA TYR A 20 34.52 -38.38 12.37
C TYR A 20 33.39 -38.06 13.36
N GLN A 21 33.03 -39.07 14.16
CA GLN A 21 32.16 -39.00 15.34
C GLN A 21 32.94 -38.47 16.55
N GLN A 22 32.27 -37.68 17.40
CA GLN A 22 32.37 -37.85 18.85
C GLN A 22 31.07 -37.39 19.53
N GLN A 23 30.57 -38.25 20.42
CA GLN A 23 29.39 -38.11 21.28
C GLN A 23 29.68 -37.24 22.49
N GLU A 24 28.64 -36.55 23.00
CA GLU A 24 28.23 -36.51 24.42
C GLU A 24 26.88 -35.74 24.50
N SER A 25 25.77 -36.45 24.66
CA SER A 25 24.99 -36.68 25.90
C SER A 25 23.93 -35.61 26.19
N LEU A 26 22.66 -35.97 25.93
CA LEU A 26 21.45 -35.26 26.33
C LEU A 26 21.15 -35.47 27.83
N PRO A 27 20.45 -34.52 28.47
CA PRO A 27 19.47 -34.89 29.48
C PRO A 27 18.07 -34.30 29.21
N SER A 28 17.04 -35.14 29.41
CA SER A 28 15.63 -34.75 29.54
C SER A 28 15.23 -34.62 31.03
N PRO A 29 13.96 -34.32 31.39
CA PRO A 29 13.54 -33.03 31.91
C PRO A 29 13.24 -33.06 33.43
N ALA A 30 13.29 -31.90 34.08
CA ALA A 30 12.75 -31.73 35.43
C ALA A 30 12.04 -30.39 35.61
N THR A 31 11.02 -30.46 36.46
CA THR A 31 9.89 -29.57 36.73
C THR A 31 10.21 -28.28 37.50
N SER A 32 9.43 -27.24 37.19
CA SER A 32 8.95 -26.11 38.02
C SER A 32 9.85 -25.53 39.13
N SER A 33 10.25 -24.26 38.96
CA SER A 33 10.18 -23.26 40.04
C SER A 33 10.24 -21.83 39.48
N ARG A 34 9.46 -20.95 40.11
CA ARG A 34 9.17 -19.55 39.78
C ARG A 34 10.34 -18.63 40.18
N PRO A 35 10.77 -17.64 39.36
CA PRO A 35 11.73 -16.64 39.83
C PRO A 35 11.04 -15.46 40.53
N SER A 36 11.63 -15.08 41.66
CA SER A 36 11.33 -13.95 42.53
C SER A 36 11.80 -12.59 41.96
N GLN A 37 11.07 -11.53 42.27
CA GLN A 37 11.38 -10.13 41.98
C GLN A 37 12.76 -9.68 42.52
N PRO A 38 13.47 -8.75 41.85
CA PRO A 38 14.55 -8.00 42.47
C PRO A 38 14.03 -6.74 43.19
N SER A 39 14.61 -6.54 44.37
CA SER A 39 14.39 -5.47 45.35
C SER A 39 14.82 -4.08 44.85
N GLN A 40 14.00 -3.08 45.21
CA GLN A 40 14.29 -1.65 45.11
C GLN A 40 15.52 -1.27 45.95
N SER A 41 16.44 -0.51 45.36
CA SER A 41 17.46 0.24 46.11
C SER A 41 17.23 1.74 45.92
N GLN A 42 17.11 2.43 47.06
CA GLN A 42 16.92 3.87 47.18
C GLN A 42 18.18 4.63 46.74
N VAL A 43 18.00 5.69 45.96
CA VAL A 43 18.99 6.77 45.82
C VAL A 43 18.27 8.10 46.10
N GLN A 44 18.78 8.86 47.07
CA GLN A 44 18.29 10.15 47.53
C GLN A 44 18.50 11.26 46.47
N PRO A 45 17.66 12.31 46.44
CA PRO A 45 17.86 13.48 45.59
C PRO A 45 18.74 14.54 46.27
N LEU A 46 19.66 15.16 45.50
CA LEU A 46 20.31 16.42 45.82
C LEU A 46 19.84 17.53 44.86
N PRO A 47 19.83 18.81 45.29
CA PRO A 47 19.05 19.87 44.67
C PRO A 47 19.81 20.54 43.52
N GLY A 48 19.15 20.68 42.37
CA GLY A 48 19.63 21.45 41.22
C GLY A 48 18.53 22.37 40.71
N THR A 49 18.70 23.66 40.93
CA THR A 49 17.86 24.76 40.44
C THR A 49 17.92 24.86 38.91
N PHE A 50 16.78 24.78 38.23
CA PHE A 50 16.65 25.21 36.83
C PHE A 50 15.58 26.31 36.70
N PRO A 51 15.80 27.32 35.85
CA PRO A 51 14.95 28.51 35.76
C PRO A 51 13.63 28.24 35.04
N THR A 52 12.60 28.95 35.50
CA THR A 52 11.24 29.01 34.92
C THR A 52 11.24 29.53 33.47
N PRO A 53 10.42 28.97 32.56
CA PRO A 53 10.24 29.52 31.22
C PRO A 53 9.44 30.84 31.25
N PRO A 54 9.73 31.82 30.38
CA PRO A 54 8.97 33.06 30.29
C PRO A 54 7.64 32.88 29.55
N ASN A 55 6.71 33.76 29.91
CA ASN A 55 5.31 33.88 29.50
C ASN A 55 4.99 33.58 28.03
N SER A 56 3.85 32.91 27.85
CA SER A 56 3.13 32.73 26.60
C SER A 56 2.71 34.07 25.97
N PRO A 57 2.73 34.20 24.62
CA PRO A 57 2.22 35.38 23.93
C PRO A 57 0.68 35.45 23.99
N PRO A 58 0.08 36.65 23.94
CA PRO A 58 -1.37 36.82 24.08
C PRO A 58 -2.13 36.27 22.86
N GLN A 59 -3.28 35.68 23.13
CA GLN A 59 -4.21 35.21 22.10
C GLN A 59 -4.80 36.37 21.27
N PRO A 60 -5.06 36.16 19.96
CA PRO A 60 -5.78 37.15 19.16
C PRO A 60 -7.25 37.21 19.58
N THR A 61 -7.72 38.42 19.87
CA THR A 61 -9.12 38.74 20.14
C THR A 61 -9.99 38.56 18.89
N PRO A 62 -11.24 38.08 19.02
CA PRO A 62 -12.15 38.01 17.88
C PRO A 62 -12.62 39.41 17.48
N PHE A 63 -12.46 39.74 16.20
CA PHE A 63 -12.99 40.94 15.57
C PHE A 63 -14.52 40.86 15.53
N ILE A 64 -15.21 41.82 16.16
CA ILE A 64 -16.66 42.03 16.03
C ILE A 64 -16.87 43.24 15.11
N PRO A 65 -17.45 43.10 13.91
CA PRO A 65 -17.81 44.25 13.10
C PRO A 65 -19.08 44.90 13.67
N GLU A 66 -19.01 46.21 13.93
CA GLU A 66 -20.15 47.04 14.31
C GLU A 66 -21.23 47.06 13.21
N LEU A 67 -22.47 46.78 13.61
CA LEU A 67 -23.67 46.94 12.78
C LEU A 67 -24.06 48.44 12.71
N ASN A 68 -23.62 49.13 11.66
CA ASN A 68 -24.24 50.39 11.25
C ASN A 68 -25.29 50.13 10.16
N GLY A 69 -26.55 50.32 10.52
CA GLY A 69 -27.67 50.22 9.60
C GLY A 69 -27.69 51.37 8.59
N THR A 70 -27.93 51.05 7.31
CA THR A 70 -28.67 51.93 6.40
C THR A 70 -29.33 51.13 5.27
N LYS A 71 -30.38 51.74 4.72
CA LYS A 71 -31.52 51.16 4.01
C LYS A 71 -31.23 50.41 2.70
N ILE A 72 -32.15 49.49 2.44
CA ILE A 72 -32.34 48.63 1.26
C ILE A 72 -32.52 49.44 -0.03
N SER A 73 -31.83 49.04 -1.10
CA SER A 73 -32.36 49.06 -2.47
C SER A 73 -31.85 47.84 -3.23
N GLY A 74 -32.75 47.11 -3.89
CA GLY A 74 -32.54 45.76 -4.38
C GLY A 74 -31.51 45.62 -5.49
N SER A 75 -30.71 44.56 -5.38
CA SER A 75 -30.04 43.92 -6.51
C SER A 75 -29.91 42.43 -6.21
N ARG A 76 -30.33 41.61 -7.18
CA ARG A 76 -30.25 40.16 -7.28
C ARG A 76 -29.09 39.58 -6.46
N GLN A 77 -29.40 38.80 -5.42
CA GLN A 77 -28.39 38.04 -4.68
C GLN A 77 -27.71 37.07 -5.64
N GLU A 78 -26.46 37.34 -5.99
CA GLU A 78 -25.56 36.29 -6.46
C GLU A 78 -25.46 35.25 -5.35
N ILE A 79 -25.86 34.01 -5.67
CA ILE A 79 -25.64 32.86 -4.82
C ILE A 79 -24.13 32.72 -4.73
N LYS A 80 -23.53 33.19 -3.62
CA LYS A 80 -22.14 32.88 -3.29
C LYS A 80 -22.03 31.36 -3.24
N SER A 81 -21.33 30.77 -4.21
CA SER A 81 -21.04 29.34 -4.23
C SER A 81 -20.37 28.98 -2.91
N ILE A 82 -20.92 27.98 -2.22
CA ILE A 82 -20.28 27.38 -1.04
C ILE A 82 -18.87 26.96 -1.46
N PRO A 83 -17.80 27.37 -0.76
CA PRO A 83 -16.45 26.96 -1.13
C PRO A 83 -16.38 25.42 -1.13
N LYS A 84 -15.97 24.84 -2.25
CA LYS A 84 -15.78 23.39 -2.36
C LYS A 84 -14.60 23.01 -1.48
N LYS A 85 -14.81 22.07 -0.57
CA LYS A 85 -13.77 21.53 0.30
C LYS A 85 -12.72 20.80 -0.54
N GLU A 86 -11.43 21.05 -0.29
CA GLU A 86 -10.30 20.47 -1.04
C GLU A 86 -9.55 19.37 -0.27
N ILE A 87 -9.81 19.26 1.03
CA ILE A 87 -9.23 18.25 1.92
C ILE A 87 -10.35 17.71 2.81
N TYR A 88 -10.59 16.41 2.79
CA TYR A 88 -11.48 15.72 3.73
C TYR A 88 -10.66 14.88 4.69
N GLU A 89 -10.96 14.91 5.98
CA GLU A 89 -10.13 14.26 7.01
C GLU A 89 -10.91 13.26 7.87
N TYR A 90 -10.25 12.14 8.18
CA TYR A 90 -10.70 11.16 9.17
C TYR A 90 -9.57 10.83 10.13
N ARG A 91 -9.85 10.80 11.44
CA ARG A 91 -8.90 10.33 12.45
C ARG A 91 -9.35 8.99 13.02
N ALA A 92 -8.60 7.94 12.70
CA ALA A 92 -8.77 6.61 13.25
C ALA A 92 -8.30 6.54 14.71
N PRO A 93 -8.79 5.57 15.51
CA PRO A 93 -8.31 5.36 16.88
C PRO A 93 -6.95 4.64 16.96
N TRP A 94 -6.35 4.32 15.82
CA TRP A 94 -5.12 3.54 15.66
C TRP A 94 -4.29 4.06 14.48
N THR A 95 -3.05 3.61 14.35
CA THR A 95 -2.18 3.95 13.22
C THR A 95 -2.67 3.29 11.94
N VAL A 96 -2.79 4.06 10.87
CA VAL A 96 -3.25 3.61 9.55
C VAL A 96 -2.11 2.92 8.80
N TYR A 97 -2.37 1.70 8.36
CA TYR A 97 -1.40 0.80 7.74
C TYR A 97 -1.86 0.21 6.42
N GLY A 98 -3.16 0.20 6.15
CA GLY A 98 -3.73 -0.11 4.85
C GLY A 98 -4.76 0.93 4.44
N LEU A 99 -4.83 1.25 3.15
CA LEU A 99 -5.70 2.28 2.60
C LEU A 99 -6.04 1.98 1.13
N ASP A 100 -7.32 1.94 0.79
CA ASP A 100 -7.74 1.95 -0.63
C ASP A 100 -9.15 2.53 -0.84
N TRP A 101 -9.34 3.14 -2.01
CA TRP A 101 -10.62 3.66 -2.50
C TRP A 101 -11.53 2.55 -2.98
N SER A 102 -12.82 2.64 -2.63
CA SER A 102 -13.82 1.81 -3.31
C SER A 102 -13.80 2.10 -4.81
N LYS A 103 -13.95 1.03 -5.61
CA LYS A 103 -13.98 1.11 -7.08
C LYS A 103 -15.42 1.15 -7.61
N ARG A 104 -16.44 1.22 -6.73
CA ARG A 104 -17.86 1.18 -7.13
C ARG A 104 -18.33 2.53 -7.69
N PRO A 105 -18.81 2.59 -8.95
CA PRO A 105 -19.19 3.85 -9.58
C PRO A 105 -20.44 4.51 -8.97
N ASN A 106 -21.28 3.74 -8.28
CA ASN A 106 -22.55 4.21 -7.73
C ASN A 106 -22.44 4.71 -6.27
N ASP A 107 -21.24 4.73 -5.70
CA ASP A 107 -21.04 5.31 -4.37
C ASP A 107 -21.36 6.81 -4.43
N LYS A 108 -22.29 7.24 -3.57
CA LYS A 108 -22.79 8.62 -3.53
C LYS A 108 -21.74 9.64 -3.06
N GLY A 109 -20.61 9.16 -2.55
CA GLY A 109 -19.49 9.97 -2.06
C GLY A 109 -18.25 9.11 -1.84
N PHE A 110 -17.27 9.67 -1.15
CA PHE A 110 -16.01 8.98 -0.89
C PHE A 110 -16.20 7.78 0.01
N ARG A 111 -15.64 6.63 -0.37
CA ARG A 111 -15.63 5.43 0.45
C ARG A 111 -14.24 4.81 0.43
N LEU A 112 -13.70 4.58 1.62
CA LEU A 112 -12.35 4.09 1.84
C LEU A 112 -12.37 2.88 2.75
N ALA A 113 -11.50 1.91 2.47
CA ALA A 113 -11.18 0.84 3.40
C ALA A 113 -9.85 1.14 4.08
N LEU A 114 -9.81 0.98 5.40
CA LEU A 114 -8.66 1.27 6.25
C LEU A 114 -8.25 0.00 7.02
N GLY A 115 -6.94 -0.20 7.14
CA GLY A 115 -6.34 -1.25 7.96
C GLY A 115 -5.50 -0.65 9.08
N SER A 116 -5.61 -1.20 10.27
CA SER A 116 -4.82 -0.74 11.41
C SER A 116 -3.43 -1.36 11.45
N PHE A 117 -2.53 -0.67 12.13
CA PHE A 117 -1.39 -1.24 12.81
C PHE A 117 -1.58 -1.10 14.32
N ILE A 118 -1.72 -2.24 14.98
CA ILE A 118 -1.77 -2.43 16.42
C ILE A 118 -0.82 -3.59 16.71
N GLU A 119 0.10 -3.41 17.66
CA GLU A 119 1.16 -4.39 17.95
C GLU A 119 0.60 -5.73 18.46
N ASP A 120 -0.54 -5.68 19.17
CA ASP A 120 -1.28 -6.86 19.62
C ASP A 120 -2.16 -7.46 18.52
N CYS A 121 -2.71 -8.66 18.75
CA CYS A 121 -3.59 -9.36 17.80
C CYS A 121 -5.02 -8.80 17.73
N THR A 122 -5.18 -7.47 17.80
CA THR A 122 -6.49 -6.79 17.84
C THR A 122 -6.66 -5.77 16.71
N ASN A 123 -5.96 -6.01 15.59
CA ASN A 123 -6.03 -5.16 14.41
C ASN A 123 -7.47 -5.07 13.87
N LYS A 124 -7.72 -4.08 13.02
CA LYS A 124 -9.04 -3.70 12.52
C LYS A 124 -9.01 -3.52 11.02
N LEU A 125 -10.03 -4.04 10.36
CA LEU A 125 -10.44 -3.63 9.02
C LEU A 125 -11.68 -2.75 9.17
N GLN A 126 -11.62 -1.52 8.67
CA GLN A 126 -12.67 -0.51 8.84
C GLN A 126 -13.07 0.12 7.50
N ILE A 127 -14.37 0.32 7.29
CA ILE A 127 -14.90 1.07 6.14
C ILE A 127 -15.43 2.41 6.61
N ILE A 128 -14.97 3.48 5.97
CA ILE A 128 -15.45 4.84 6.18
C ILE A 128 -16.09 5.39 4.90
N THR A 129 -17.08 6.27 5.05
CA THR A 129 -17.73 6.97 3.94
C THR A 129 -17.90 8.45 4.24
N SER A 130 -17.97 9.29 3.21
CA SER A 130 -18.22 10.72 3.37
C SER A 130 -19.51 10.97 4.15
N ALA A 131 -19.45 11.86 5.13
CA ALA A 131 -20.60 12.26 5.92
C ALA A 131 -21.58 13.06 5.06
N ASP A 132 -22.88 12.78 5.17
CA ASP A 132 -23.91 13.58 4.50
C ASP A 132 -24.07 14.94 5.19
N GLN A 133 -23.47 15.98 4.60
CA GLN A 133 -23.49 17.34 5.15
C GLN A 133 -24.91 17.94 5.23
N SER A 134 -25.89 17.37 4.53
CA SER A 134 -27.27 17.86 4.58
C SER A 134 -28.08 17.35 5.78
N PHE A 135 -27.64 16.29 6.44
CA PHE A 135 -28.38 15.63 7.53
C PHE A 135 -27.64 15.51 8.87
N HIS A 136 -26.32 15.74 8.92
CA HIS A 136 -25.58 15.72 10.18
C HIS A 136 -25.71 17.05 10.95
N ARG A 137 -26.04 16.96 12.26
CA ARG A 137 -26.05 18.10 13.21
C ARG A 137 -24.64 18.55 13.66
N SER A 138 -23.59 17.92 13.16
CA SER A 138 -22.20 18.17 13.55
C SER A 138 -21.45 18.81 12.38
N PRO A 139 -21.45 20.16 12.25
CA PRO A 139 -20.61 20.83 11.27
C PRO A 139 -19.14 20.44 11.49
N GLY A 140 -18.45 20.02 10.42
CA GLY A 140 -17.03 19.70 10.45
C GLY A 140 -16.64 18.21 10.46
N VAL A 141 -17.60 17.28 10.40
CA VAL A 141 -17.29 15.85 10.18
C VAL A 141 -17.26 15.54 8.70
N ASP A 142 -16.14 15.00 8.20
CA ASP A 142 -15.98 14.67 6.78
C ASP A 142 -16.28 13.22 6.45
N PHE A 143 -15.92 12.30 7.36
CA PHE A 143 -16.09 10.87 7.19
C PHE A 143 -16.77 10.26 8.42
N VAL A 144 -17.58 9.24 8.18
CA VAL A 144 -18.20 8.42 9.21
C VAL A 144 -17.86 6.95 8.99
N LYS A 145 -17.61 6.24 10.09
CA LYS A 145 -17.42 4.79 10.08
C LYS A 145 -18.76 4.10 9.78
N VAL A 146 -18.74 3.16 8.83
CA VAL A 146 -19.94 2.37 8.46
C VAL A 146 -19.81 0.88 8.69
N ALA A 147 -18.58 0.33 8.74
CA ALA A 147 -18.33 -1.06 9.10
C ALA A 147 -16.96 -1.20 9.77
N GLU A 148 -16.80 -2.20 10.64
CA GLU A 148 -15.54 -2.56 11.27
C GLU A 148 -15.56 -4.04 11.66
N ILE A 149 -14.42 -4.72 11.53
CA ILE A 149 -14.23 -6.09 12.00
C ILE A 149 -12.81 -6.26 12.53
N ASP A 150 -12.64 -7.21 13.43
CA ASP A 150 -11.33 -7.60 13.95
C ASP A 150 -10.52 -8.34 12.88
N HIS A 151 -9.22 -8.08 12.87
CA HIS A 151 -8.22 -8.73 12.04
C HIS A 151 -7.05 -9.15 12.96
N ASP A 152 -6.59 -10.39 12.87
CA ASP A 152 -5.63 -10.92 13.85
C ASP A 152 -4.24 -10.27 13.75
N TYR A 153 -3.87 -9.80 12.57
CA TYR A 153 -2.54 -9.21 12.29
C TYR A 153 -2.67 -7.86 11.57
N PRO A 154 -1.61 -7.01 11.59
CA PRO A 154 -1.59 -5.80 10.78
C PRO A 154 -1.81 -6.11 9.31
N ILE A 155 -2.64 -5.32 8.65
CA ILE A 155 -3.04 -5.57 7.28
C ILE A 155 -2.00 -4.98 6.33
N THR A 156 -1.16 -5.83 5.73
CA THR A 156 -0.02 -5.40 4.90
C THR A 156 -0.44 -4.73 3.60
N LYS A 157 -1.62 -5.08 3.08
CA LYS A 157 -2.24 -4.46 1.90
C LYS A 157 -3.75 -4.63 1.95
N ILE A 158 -4.47 -3.63 1.46
CA ILE A 158 -5.93 -3.64 1.25
C ILE A 158 -6.19 -3.16 -0.16
N LEU A 159 -7.02 -3.89 -0.91
CA LEU A 159 -7.51 -3.43 -2.22
C LEU A 159 -8.97 -3.85 -2.39
N TRP A 160 -9.78 -2.90 -2.84
CA TRP A 160 -11.13 -3.20 -3.33
C TRP A 160 -11.06 -3.97 -4.65
N GLU A 161 -12.00 -4.89 -4.86
CA GLU A 161 -12.12 -5.58 -6.14
C GLU A 161 -12.36 -4.55 -7.27
N PRO A 162 -11.66 -4.67 -8.42
CA PRO A 162 -12.00 -3.88 -9.59
C PRO A 162 -13.46 -4.08 -10.00
N TYR A 163 -14.16 -2.99 -10.32
CA TYR A 163 -15.59 -3.06 -10.62
C TYR A 163 -15.85 -3.63 -12.03
N LYS A 164 -16.46 -4.82 -12.10
CA LYS A 164 -16.80 -5.52 -13.35
C LYS A 164 -18.10 -5.08 -14.03
N GLY A 165 -18.89 -4.18 -13.44
CA GLY A 165 -20.23 -3.86 -13.95
C GLY A 165 -21.26 -4.95 -13.66
N GLY A 166 -22.55 -4.57 -13.59
CA GLY A 166 -23.67 -5.50 -13.45
C GLY A 166 -24.58 -5.23 -12.25
N MET A 167 -25.83 -5.69 -12.33
CA MET A 167 -26.87 -5.44 -11.32
C MET A 167 -26.67 -6.18 -9.98
N LYS A 168 -25.82 -7.23 -9.94
CA LYS A 168 -25.61 -8.10 -8.75
C LYS A 168 -24.14 -8.43 -8.52
N THR A 169 -23.24 -7.47 -8.64
CA THR A 169 -21.83 -7.69 -8.25
C THR A 169 -21.69 -7.55 -6.73
N PRO A 170 -21.09 -8.53 -6.03
CA PRO A 170 -20.82 -8.45 -4.59
C PRO A 170 -19.79 -7.35 -4.29
N ASP A 171 -19.92 -6.68 -3.14
CA ASP A 171 -19.05 -5.56 -2.77
C ASP A 171 -17.80 -6.04 -2.06
N LEU A 172 -16.86 -6.54 -2.86
CA LEU A 172 -15.70 -7.26 -2.37
C LEU A 172 -14.48 -6.36 -2.18
N LEU A 173 -13.72 -6.67 -1.14
CA LEU A 173 -12.34 -6.26 -0.98
C LEU A 173 -11.52 -7.43 -0.45
N ALA A 174 -10.21 -7.34 -0.60
CA ALA A 174 -9.28 -8.30 -0.02
C ALA A 174 -8.24 -7.62 0.88
N THR A 175 -7.73 -8.40 1.82
CA THR A 175 -6.67 -8.01 2.74
C THR A 175 -5.57 -9.06 2.77
N THR A 176 -4.33 -8.62 2.98
CA THR A 176 -3.21 -9.51 3.28
C THR A 176 -2.65 -9.29 4.67
N GLY A 177 -2.04 -10.34 5.22
CA GLY A 177 -1.32 -10.37 6.48
C GLY A 177 -0.66 -11.74 6.57
N ASP A 178 -1.15 -12.61 7.44
CA ASP A 178 -0.86 -14.05 7.46
C ASP A 178 -1.48 -14.83 6.27
N TYR A 179 -2.63 -14.39 5.75
CA TYR A 179 -3.29 -14.98 4.58
C TYR A 179 -3.90 -13.90 3.69
N LEU A 180 -4.26 -14.28 2.46
CA LEU A 180 -5.16 -13.48 1.62
C LEU A 180 -6.60 -13.79 2.05
N ARG A 181 -7.34 -12.78 2.51
CA ARG A 181 -8.74 -12.91 2.93
C ARG A 181 -9.64 -12.06 2.04
N LEU A 182 -10.78 -12.61 1.64
CA LEU A 182 -11.84 -11.86 0.96
C LEU A 182 -12.94 -11.49 1.94
N TRP A 183 -13.42 -10.26 1.80
CA TRP A 183 -14.49 -9.68 2.60
C TRP A 183 -15.56 -9.11 1.68
N GLU A 184 -16.82 -9.27 2.07
CA GLU A 184 -17.97 -8.66 1.41
C GLU A 184 -18.57 -7.58 2.32
N VAL A 185 -18.74 -6.38 1.80
CA VAL A 185 -19.47 -5.30 2.46
C VAL A 185 -20.95 -5.45 2.16
N VAL A 186 -21.76 -5.64 3.20
CA VAL A 186 -23.22 -5.79 3.06
C VAL A 186 -23.95 -4.76 3.91
N ASP A 187 -25.13 -4.33 3.44
CA ASP A 187 -26.04 -3.50 4.24
C ASP A 187 -26.47 -4.28 5.50
N ASP A 188 -26.32 -3.67 6.68
CA ASP A 188 -26.71 -4.29 7.94
C ASP A 188 -28.19 -4.02 8.26
N VAL A 189 -29.07 -4.71 7.53
CA VAL A 189 -30.53 -4.52 7.59
C VAL A 189 -31.10 -4.78 9.00
N ASN A 190 -30.46 -5.65 9.79
CA ASN A 190 -30.98 -6.07 11.10
C ASN A 190 -30.71 -5.05 12.23
N ASN A 191 -29.70 -4.20 12.08
CA ASN A 191 -29.35 -3.16 13.07
C ASN A 191 -30.08 -1.83 12.82
N SER A 192 -30.90 -1.78 11.75
CA SER A 192 -31.74 -0.63 11.44
C SER A 192 -32.99 -0.51 12.34
N SER A 193 -33.33 -1.52 13.14
CA SER A 193 -34.66 -1.61 13.79
C SER A 193 -34.73 -1.49 15.31
N ASN A 194 -33.62 -1.47 16.07
CA ASN A 194 -33.72 -1.48 17.54
C ASN A 194 -32.69 -0.68 18.36
N THR A 195 -31.89 0.18 17.74
CA THR A 195 -31.01 1.11 18.46
C THR A 195 -31.54 2.54 18.32
N ILE A 196 -32.07 3.10 19.40
CA ILE A 196 -32.56 4.51 19.50
C ILE A 196 -31.42 5.55 19.25
N GLY A 197 -30.19 5.09 18.95
CA GLY A 197 -29.05 5.92 18.57
C GLY A 197 -28.35 5.51 17.25
N ALA A 198 -28.82 4.50 16.49
CA ALA A 198 -28.26 4.24 15.18
C ALA A 198 -28.88 5.16 14.12
N ASN A 199 -27.98 5.85 13.45
CA ASN A 199 -28.20 6.91 12.46
C ASN A 199 -28.91 6.44 11.17
N ASN A 200 -30.17 5.99 11.27
CA ASN A 200 -31.06 5.81 10.11
C ASN A 200 -31.34 7.11 9.33
N TYR A 201 -30.87 8.26 9.83
CA TYR A 201 -31.11 9.60 9.28
C TYR A 201 -29.99 10.13 8.38
N THR A 202 -28.89 9.38 8.18
CA THR A 202 -27.66 9.91 7.56
C THR A 202 -27.50 9.64 6.07
N GLY A 203 -28.50 9.03 5.42
CA GLY A 203 -28.40 8.61 4.01
C GLY A 203 -27.41 7.45 3.75
N ASN A 204 -26.44 7.28 4.65
CA ASN A 204 -25.48 6.19 4.74
C ASN A 204 -26.08 5.08 5.61
N ARG A 205 -26.36 3.93 5.00
CA ARG A 205 -26.86 2.76 5.73
C ARG A 205 -25.72 2.15 6.55
N PRO A 206 -25.97 1.68 7.79
CA PRO A 206 -24.97 0.89 8.50
C PRO A 206 -24.62 -0.34 7.66
N GLN A 207 -23.33 -0.66 7.60
CA GLN A 207 -22.81 -1.79 6.85
C GLN A 207 -22.10 -2.75 7.81
N ARG A 208 -21.84 -3.97 7.34
CA ARG A 208 -20.96 -4.89 8.03
C ARG A 208 -20.06 -5.60 7.03
N LEU A 209 -18.91 -6.03 7.53
CA LEU A 209 -17.96 -6.85 6.78
C LEU A 209 -18.27 -8.32 7.06
N VAL A 210 -18.45 -9.09 5.99
CA VAL A 210 -18.66 -10.53 6.04
C VAL A 210 -17.41 -11.21 5.49
N HIS A 211 -16.76 -12.04 6.29
CA HIS A 211 -15.66 -12.89 5.83
C HIS A 211 -16.19 -13.90 4.81
N LYS A 212 -15.56 -13.97 3.62
CA LYS A 212 -15.98 -14.85 2.53
C LYS A 212 -15.13 -16.11 2.47
N CYS A 213 -13.82 -15.93 2.38
CA CYS A 213 -12.87 -17.02 2.32
C CYS A 213 -11.48 -16.55 2.75
N THR A 214 -10.65 -17.53 3.12
CA THR A 214 -9.23 -17.36 3.40
C THR A 214 -8.48 -18.25 2.43
N LEU A 215 -7.69 -17.66 1.54
CA LEU A 215 -6.90 -18.40 0.56
C LEU A 215 -5.59 -18.85 1.21
N ASN A 216 -5.38 -20.16 1.19
CA ASN A 216 -4.18 -20.80 1.71
C ASN A 216 -3.68 -21.88 0.74
N ASN A 217 -2.38 -22.18 0.81
CA ASN A 217 -1.84 -23.32 0.09
C ASN A 217 -1.99 -24.56 0.97
N THR A 218 -2.91 -25.46 0.60
CA THR A 218 -3.22 -26.69 1.37
C THR A 218 -2.04 -27.65 1.51
N LYS A 219 -0.94 -27.42 0.79
CA LYS A 219 0.27 -28.27 0.81
C LYS A 219 1.30 -27.87 1.86
N ALA A 220 1.12 -26.75 2.56
CA ALA A 220 2.08 -26.26 3.55
C ALA A 220 1.48 -26.27 4.96
N ASP A 221 2.22 -26.83 5.92
CA ASP A 221 1.84 -26.83 7.34
C ASP A 221 1.96 -25.42 7.97
N PHE A 222 2.65 -24.49 7.29
CA PHE A 222 2.85 -23.11 7.69
C PHE A 222 2.95 -22.21 6.45
N ASN A 223 2.25 -21.07 6.45
CA ASN A 223 2.39 -20.04 5.41
C ASN A 223 3.19 -18.87 5.97
N ALA A 224 4.20 -18.44 5.24
CA ALA A 224 4.91 -17.21 5.57
C ALA A 224 3.99 -15.98 5.34
N PRO A 225 4.17 -14.90 6.14
CA PRO A 225 3.40 -13.67 5.97
C PRO A 225 3.48 -13.09 4.56
N LEU A 226 2.31 -12.66 4.06
CA LEU A 226 2.15 -11.98 2.79
C LEU A 226 2.48 -10.49 2.95
N THR A 227 3.35 -10.00 2.07
CA THR A 227 3.84 -8.61 2.09
C THR A 227 2.97 -7.66 1.26
N SER A 228 2.34 -8.17 0.21
CA SER A 228 1.45 -7.41 -0.67
C SER A 228 0.57 -8.34 -1.51
N PHE A 229 -0.38 -7.74 -2.23
CA PHE A 229 -1.10 -8.38 -3.31
C PHE A 229 -1.62 -7.36 -4.31
N ASP A 230 -2.02 -7.84 -5.48
CA ASP A 230 -2.74 -7.06 -6.48
C ASP A 230 -3.84 -7.87 -7.16
N TRP A 231 -4.91 -7.17 -7.55
CA TRP A 231 -6.01 -7.73 -8.34
C TRP A 231 -5.66 -7.66 -9.82
N ASN A 232 -6.06 -8.67 -10.59
CA ASN A 232 -6.06 -8.50 -12.03
C ASN A 232 -7.27 -7.65 -12.46
N GLU A 233 -7.02 -6.45 -12.99
CA GLU A 233 -8.07 -5.51 -13.42
C GLU A 233 -8.89 -6.00 -14.62
N VAL A 234 -8.35 -6.93 -15.42
CA VAL A 234 -9.04 -7.50 -16.59
C VAL A 234 -9.85 -8.75 -16.21
N ASP A 235 -9.25 -9.64 -15.43
CA ASP A 235 -9.89 -10.84 -14.89
C ASP A 235 -9.87 -10.84 -13.35
N THR A 236 -10.87 -10.21 -12.73
CA THR A 236 -10.94 -10.13 -11.25
C THR A 236 -11.11 -11.48 -10.53
N THR A 237 -11.22 -12.60 -11.25
CA THR A 237 -11.10 -13.91 -10.60
C THR A 237 -9.65 -14.19 -10.18
N LEU A 238 -8.68 -13.43 -10.70
CA LEU A 238 -7.27 -13.59 -10.42
C LEU A 238 -6.76 -12.51 -9.46
N ALA A 239 -5.96 -12.96 -8.49
CA ALA A 239 -5.15 -12.11 -7.62
C ALA A 239 -3.74 -12.70 -7.54
N VAL A 240 -2.74 -11.86 -7.31
CA VAL A 240 -1.35 -12.29 -7.07
C VAL A 240 -0.89 -11.76 -5.73
N THR A 241 -0.26 -12.61 -4.92
CA THR A 241 0.29 -12.26 -3.60
C THR A 241 1.81 -12.40 -3.60
N SER A 242 2.51 -11.57 -2.83
CA SER A 242 3.94 -11.69 -2.53
C SER A 242 4.16 -12.07 -1.06
N SER A 243 5.28 -12.74 -0.77
CA SER A 243 5.59 -13.26 0.57
C SER A 243 7.07 -13.09 0.92
N ILE A 244 7.35 -13.08 2.23
CA ILE A 244 8.73 -13.11 2.73
C ILE A 244 9.43 -14.45 2.46
N ASP A 245 8.70 -15.51 2.10
CA ASP A 245 9.27 -16.81 1.69
C ASP A 245 9.87 -16.82 0.27
N THR A 246 10.11 -15.64 -0.30
CA THR A 246 10.65 -15.41 -1.65
C THR A 246 9.72 -15.78 -2.81
N THR A 247 8.47 -16.16 -2.52
CA THR A 247 7.50 -16.58 -3.54
C THR A 247 6.44 -15.53 -3.89
N CYS A 248 5.94 -15.63 -5.12
CA CYS A 248 4.67 -15.06 -5.53
C CYS A 248 3.66 -16.18 -5.79
N THR A 249 2.42 -16.03 -5.31
CA THR A 249 1.33 -17.00 -5.57
C THR A 249 0.22 -16.33 -6.36
N VAL A 250 -0.18 -16.97 -7.45
CA VAL A 250 -1.31 -16.55 -8.29
C VAL A 250 -2.51 -17.38 -7.90
N TRP A 251 -3.58 -16.70 -7.52
CA TRP A 251 -4.80 -17.32 -7.02
C TRP A 251 -5.91 -17.19 -8.05
N ASN A 252 -6.80 -18.17 -8.08
CA ASN A 252 -8.16 -17.96 -8.54
C ASN A 252 -9.07 -17.84 -7.31
N VAL A 253 -9.61 -16.65 -7.07
CA VAL A 253 -10.36 -16.33 -5.85
C VAL A 253 -11.78 -16.92 -5.82
N GLU A 254 -12.35 -17.23 -6.99
CA GLU A 254 -13.68 -17.84 -7.09
C GLU A 254 -13.62 -19.34 -6.76
N THR A 255 -12.56 -20.02 -7.20
CA THR A 255 -12.32 -21.44 -6.91
C THR A 255 -11.56 -21.66 -5.60
N GLU A 256 -11.10 -20.58 -4.95
CA GLU A 256 -10.32 -20.61 -3.70
C GLU A 256 -9.04 -21.47 -3.81
N HIS A 257 -8.45 -21.52 -5.01
CA HIS A 257 -7.28 -22.36 -5.29
C HIS A 257 -6.11 -21.55 -5.83
N ALA A 258 -4.90 -21.91 -5.39
CA ALA A 258 -3.67 -21.44 -6.00
C ALA A 258 -3.55 -22.01 -7.42
N LYS A 259 -3.49 -21.13 -8.41
CA LYS A 259 -3.24 -21.49 -9.81
C LYS A 259 -1.78 -21.88 -10.02
N THR A 260 -0.87 -21.12 -9.42
CA THR A 260 0.57 -21.41 -9.42
C THR A 260 1.27 -20.67 -8.28
N GLN A 261 2.40 -21.21 -7.83
CA GLN A 261 3.33 -20.55 -6.91
C GLN A 261 4.71 -20.56 -7.54
N LEU A 262 5.35 -19.39 -7.60
CA LEU A 262 6.62 -19.17 -8.27
C LEU A 262 7.65 -18.69 -7.25
N ILE A 263 8.85 -19.26 -7.31
CA ILE A 263 10.02 -18.66 -6.65
C ILE A 263 10.33 -17.39 -7.43
N ALA A 264 10.00 -16.23 -6.84
CA ALA A 264 10.06 -14.96 -7.56
C ALA A 264 11.46 -14.35 -7.44
N HIS A 265 12.00 -14.32 -6.23
CA HIS A 265 13.25 -13.66 -5.88
C HIS A 265 14.18 -14.59 -5.09
N ASP A 266 15.44 -14.18 -4.95
CA ASP A 266 16.44 -14.90 -4.12
C ASP A 266 16.39 -14.47 -2.63
N ARG A 267 15.55 -13.46 -2.33
CA ARG A 267 15.27 -12.91 -1.00
C ARG A 267 13.78 -12.55 -0.90
N GLU A 268 13.36 -12.00 0.24
CA GLU A 268 11.98 -11.59 0.51
C GLU A 268 11.39 -10.75 -0.62
N VAL A 269 10.14 -11.05 -1.02
CA VAL A 269 9.40 -10.24 -2.00
C VAL A 269 8.60 -9.20 -1.22
N TYR A 270 8.71 -7.92 -1.59
CA TYR A 270 8.07 -6.82 -0.86
C TYR A 270 6.83 -6.26 -1.54
N ASP A 271 6.74 -6.35 -2.87
CA ASP A 271 5.54 -5.93 -3.59
C ASP A 271 5.37 -6.69 -4.90
N VAL A 272 4.13 -6.72 -5.39
CA VAL A 272 3.73 -7.39 -6.62
C VAL A 272 2.57 -6.62 -7.26
N ALA A 273 2.57 -6.49 -8.58
CA ALA A 273 1.43 -5.92 -9.30
C ALA A 273 1.25 -6.52 -10.69
N PHE A 274 0.01 -6.63 -11.14
CA PHE A 274 -0.30 -6.96 -12.53
C PHE A 274 0.03 -5.78 -13.45
N VAL A 275 0.49 -6.11 -14.65
CA VAL A 275 0.64 -5.12 -15.73
C VAL A 275 -0.76 -4.65 -16.16
N SER A 276 -0.97 -3.34 -16.23
CA SER A 276 -2.24 -2.75 -16.64
C SER A 276 -2.72 -3.28 -17.99
N GLY A 277 -3.97 -3.72 -18.05
CA GLY A 277 -4.57 -4.30 -19.27
C GLY A 277 -4.12 -5.73 -19.62
N SER A 278 -3.29 -6.38 -18.80
CA SER A 278 -2.84 -7.75 -19.03
C SER A 278 -3.46 -8.75 -18.04
N VAL A 279 -3.92 -9.89 -18.56
CA VAL A 279 -4.35 -11.04 -17.73
C VAL A 279 -3.16 -11.91 -17.29
N ASN A 280 -2.05 -11.86 -18.05
CA ASN A 280 -1.00 -12.87 -17.97
C ASN A 280 0.32 -12.35 -17.43
N ILE A 281 0.50 -11.03 -17.27
CA ILE A 281 1.81 -10.47 -16.94
C ILE A 281 1.71 -9.72 -15.61
N PHE A 282 2.64 -10.01 -14.72
CA PHE A 282 2.83 -9.28 -13.46
C PHE A 282 4.31 -9.06 -13.20
N ALA A 283 4.63 -8.13 -12.32
CA ALA A 283 5.98 -7.89 -11.84
C ALA A 283 6.05 -7.94 -10.31
N SER A 284 7.23 -8.22 -9.78
CA SER A 284 7.54 -8.17 -8.35
C SER A 284 8.85 -7.45 -8.08
N VAL A 285 8.96 -6.94 -6.86
CA VAL A 285 10.20 -6.35 -6.30
C VAL A 285 10.49 -6.92 -4.92
N GLY A 286 11.75 -6.90 -4.50
CA GLY A 286 12.14 -7.48 -3.22
C GLY A 286 13.47 -7.01 -2.67
N ALA A 287 13.89 -7.72 -1.62
CA ALA A 287 15.11 -7.46 -0.85
C ALA A 287 16.41 -7.69 -1.65
N ASP A 288 16.34 -8.37 -2.79
CA ASP A 288 17.47 -8.49 -3.72
C ASP A 288 17.66 -7.23 -4.60
N GLY A 289 16.78 -6.23 -4.47
CA GLY A 289 16.86 -4.96 -5.19
C GLY A 289 16.50 -5.05 -6.67
N SER A 290 15.95 -6.17 -7.14
CA SER A 290 15.58 -6.37 -8.54
C SER A 290 14.09 -6.16 -8.80
N VAL A 291 13.75 -5.82 -10.05
CA VAL A 291 12.38 -5.92 -10.58
C VAL A 291 12.33 -7.10 -11.54
N ARG A 292 11.46 -8.06 -11.26
CA ARG A 292 11.29 -9.29 -12.06
C ARG A 292 9.89 -9.35 -12.65
N MET A 293 9.79 -9.68 -13.93
CA MET A 293 8.53 -9.86 -14.66
C MET A 293 8.25 -11.33 -14.94
N PHE A 294 6.98 -11.70 -14.88
CA PHE A 294 6.51 -13.07 -15.04
C PHE A 294 5.37 -13.10 -16.06
N ASP A 295 5.41 -14.09 -16.96
CA ASP A 295 4.31 -14.39 -17.87
C ASP A 295 3.65 -15.71 -17.47
N LEU A 296 2.37 -15.68 -17.10
CA LEU A 296 1.58 -16.85 -16.70
C LEU A 296 1.48 -17.92 -17.79
N ARG A 297 1.79 -17.58 -19.04
CA ARG A 297 1.82 -18.50 -20.17
C ARG A 297 3.16 -19.22 -20.31
N ALA A 298 4.21 -18.71 -19.67
CA ALA A 298 5.60 -19.19 -19.78
C ALA A 298 6.31 -19.11 -18.41
N LEU A 299 5.83 -19.92 -17.47
CA LEU A 299 6.28 -19.91 -16.06
C LEU A 299 7.68 -20.52 -15.83
N GLU A 300 8.31 -21.07 -16.86
CA GLU A 300 9.65 -21.67 -16.77
C GLU A 300 10.74 -20.62 -16.52
N HIS A 301 10.49 -19.37 -16.92
CA HIS A 301 11.46 -18.27 -16.82
C HIS A 301 10.80 -16.96 -16.41
N SER A 302 11.46 -16.21 -15.53
CA SER A 302 11.18 -14.80 -15.28
C SER A 302 12.16 -13.92 -16.04
N THR A 303 11.80 -12.67 -16.29
CA THR A 303 12.68 -11.67 -16.89
C THR A 303 13.09 -10.64 -15.84
N ILE A 304 14.38 -10.49 -15.58
CA ILE A 304 14.91 -9.40 -14.76
C ILE A 304 14.92 -8.15 -15.63
N ILE A 305 14.09 -7.15 -15.30
CA ILE A 305 14.01 -5.89 -16.06
C ILE A 305 14.79 -4.76 -15.40
N TYR A 306 15.16 -4.92 -14.13
CA TYR A 306 16.04 -4.02 -13.42
C TYR A 306 16.76 -4.77 -12.30
N GLU A 307 18.05 -4.53 -12.19
CA GLU A 307 18.88 -4.91 -11.06
C GLU A 307 19.97 -3.85 -10.91
N PRO A 308 20.33 -3.43 -9.69
CA PRO A 308 21.41 -2.48 -9.51
C PRO A 308 22.73 -3.12 -9.96
N HIS A 309 23.47 -2.42 -10.83
CA HIS A 309 24.82 -2.84 -11.20
C HIS A 309 25.68 -3.02 -9.95
N HIS A 310 26.34 -4.19 -9.81
CA HIS A 310 27.20 -4.59 -8.70
C HIS A 310 27.86 -3.40 -8.00
N THR A 311 27.26 -2.96 -6.88
CA THR A 311 27.92 -2.01 -5.98
C THR A 311 29.06 -2.74 -5.30
N GLN A 312 30.17 -2.03 -5.06
CA GLN A 312 31.40 -2.58 -4.47
C GLN A 312 31.19 -3.24 -3.08
N ALA A 313 29.99 -3.15 -2.50
CA ALA A 313 29.61 -3.67 -1.19
C ALA A 313 28.83 -5.01 -1.21
N ASN A 314 28.61 -5.66 -2.37
CA ASN A 314 27.91 -6.96 -2.47
C ASN A 314 26.47 -7.03 -1.91
N THR A 315 25.85 -5.91 -1.54
CA THR A 315 24.44 -5.86 -1.13
C THR A 315 23.69 -4.82 -1.98
N ALA A 316 22.82 -5.30 -2.86
CA ALA A 316 21.85 -4.47 -3.56
C ALA A 316 20.90 -3.83 -2.53
N SER A 317 20.55 -2.55 -2.71
CA SER A 317 19.54 -1.90 -1.86
C SER A 317 18.16 -2.46 -2.21
N PRO A 318 17.35 -2.91 -1.22
CA PRO A 318 16.00 -3.42 -1.47
C PRO A 318 15.11 -2.46 -2.25
N LEU A 319 14.19 -2.99 -3.05
CA LEU A 319 13.09 -2.23 -3.66
C LEU A 319 11.80 -2.51 -2.89
N LEU A 320 11.09 -1.46 -2.47
CA LEU A 320 10.00 -1.61 -1.50
C LEU A 320 8.62 -1.72 -2.15
N ARG A 321 8.35 -0.98 -3.23
CA ARG A 321 7.05 -0.94 -3.91
C ARG A 321 7.21 -0.83 -5.42
N LEU A 322 6.18 -1.27 -6.14
CA LEU A 322 6.06 -1.06 -7.58
C LEU A 322 4.65 -0.63 -7.95
N CYS A 323 4.53 0.24 -8.95
CA CYS A 323 3.22 0.65 -9.47
C CYS A 323 3.30 0.81 -10.99
N PHE A 324 2.47 0.08 -11.73
CA PHE A 324 2.33 0.24 -13.17
C PHE A 324 1.54 1.50 -13.52
N ASN A 325 1.95 2.16 -14.60
CA ASN A 325 1.17 3.21 -15.21
C ASN A 325 -0.14 2.62 -15.77
N LYS A 326 -1.27 3.17 -15.30
CA LYS A 326 -2.61 2.62 -15.56
C LYS A 326 -3.07 2.78 -17.01
N MET A 327 -2.44 3.66 -17.79
CA MET A 327 -2.78 3.92 -19.18
C MET A 327 -1.69 3.49 -20.16
N GLU A 328 -0.43 3.47 -19.73
CA GLU A 328 0.72 3.07 -20.54
C GLU A 328 1.49 1.92 -19.87
N ALA A 329 1.05 0.69 -20.13
CA ALA A 329 1.53 -0.55 -19.51
C ALA A 329 3.05 -0.82 -19.61
N ASN A 330 3.79 -0.05 -20.42
CA ASN A 330 5.24 -0.19 -20.54
C ASN A 330 6.00 0.49 -19.40
N TYR A 331 5.38 1.42 -18.67
CA TYR A 331 6.05 2.15 -17.61
C TYR A 331 5.64 1.67 -16.22
N LEU A 332 6.61 1.58 -15.33
CA LEU A 332 6.39 1.32 -13.91
C LEU A 332 7.24 2.26 -13.06
N ALA A 333 6.73 2.60 -11.88
CA ALA A 333 7.46 3.35 -10.86
C ALA A 333 7.89 2.41 -9.74
N THR A 334 9.09 2.60 -9.21
CA THR A 334 9.62 1.90 -8.03
C THR A 334 10.60 2.80 -7.26
N PHE A 335 11.00 2.41 -6.06
CA PHE A 335 11.99 3.14 -5.26
C PHE A 335 12.71 2.19 -4.31
N HIS A 336 13.95 2.53 -4.00
CA HIS A 336 14.80 1.78 -3.07
C HIS A 336 14.47 2.13 -1.61
N MET A 337 14.76 1.18 -0.72
CA MET A 337 14.74 1.43 0.73
C MET A 337 15.68 2.58 1.10
N ASP A 338 15.22 3.44 2.01
CA ASP A 338 15.91 4.66 2.48
C ASP A 338 16.27 5.69 1.38
N SER A 339 15.72 5.54 0.17
CA SER A 339 15.99 6.44 -0.94
C SER A 339 15.00 7.60 -0.97
N THR A 340 15.50 8.79 -1.30
CA THR A 340 14.69 9.99 -1.55
C THR A 340 14.21 10.08 -3.00
N GLU A 341 14.40 9.04 -3.81
CA GLU A 341 14.22 9.07 -5.26
C GLU A 341 13.20 8.03 -5.72
N VAL A 342 12.36 8.40 -6.69
CA VAL A 342 11.50 7.47 -7.40
C VAL A 342 12.08 7.19 -8.78
N GLN A 343 12.23 5.92 -9.13
CA GLN A 343 12.70 5.47 -10.44
C GLN A 343 11.50 5.12 -11.33
N ILE A 344 11.54 5.60 -12.57
CA ILE A 344 10.61 5.18 -13.62
C ILE A 344 11.36 4.26 -14.57
N LEU A 345 10.83 3.07 -14.79
CA LEU A 345 11.39 2.07 -15.70
C LEU A 345 10.49 1.91 -16.93
N ASP A 346 11.11 1.65 -18.08
CA ASP A 346 10.42 1.15 -19.27
C ASP A 346 10.72 -0.34 -19.41
N VAL A 347 9.70 -1.19 -19.31
CA VAL A 347 9.83 -2.65 -19.39
C VAL A 347 10.42 -3.14 -20.72
N ARG A 348 10.38 -2.30 -21.76
CA ARG A 348 10.94 -2.61 -23.08
C ARG A 348 12.45 -2.35 -23.16
N VAL A 349 12.99 -1.57 -22.22
CA VAL A 349 14.41 -1.19 -22.15
C VAL A 349 14.94 -1.55 -20.76
N PRO A 350 15.23 -2.84 -20.51
CA PRO A 350 15.64 -3.30 -19.19
C PRO A 350 17.02 -2.76 -18.79
N GLY A 351 17.24 -2.66 -17.48
CA GLY A 351 18.53 -2.38 -16.85
C GLY A 351 18.80 -0.92 -16.52
N VAL A 352 18.12 0.05 -17.15
CA VAL A 352 18.34 1.48 -16.87
C VAL A 352 17.01 2.22 -16.67
N PRO A 353 16.82 2.95 -15.55
CA PRO A 353 15.68 3.83 -15.38
C PRO A 353 15.59 4.89 -16.48
N VAL A 354 14.39 5.11 -17.03
CA VAL A 354 14.13 6.17 -18.01
C VAL A 354 13.98 7.55 -17.37
N ALA A 355 13.67 7.59 -16.07
CA ALA A 355 13.67 8.81 -15.27
C ALA A 355 13.97 8.51 -13.79
N GLU A 356 14.54 9.49 -13.11
CA GLU A 356 14.72 9.53 -11.65
C GLU A 356 14.10 10.83 -11.14
N LEU A 357 13.05 10.71 -10.33
CA LEU A 357 12.33 11.84 -9.75
C LEU A 357 12.97 12.16 -8.40
N ARG A 358 13.63 13.32 -8.30
CA ARG A 358 14.34 13.75 -7.10
C ARG A 358 13.69 15.03 -6.60
N GLY A 359 13.26 15.02 -5.34
CA GLY A 359 12.60 16.18 -4.73
C GLY A 359 12.18 15.93 -3.28
N HIS A 360 11.95 14.67 -2.91
CA HIS A 360 11.78 14.31 -1.50
C HIS A 360 13.05 14.63 -0.69
N LEU A 361 12.85 15.04 0.56
CA LEU A 361 13.92 15.36 1.52
C LEU A 361 14.14 14.24 2.54
N GLY A 362 13.35 13.16 2.45
CA GLY A 362 13.43 11.95 3.26
C GLY A 362 13.04 10.72 2.43
N PRO A 363 13.19 9.50 3.00
CA PRO A 363 12.82 8.27 2.31
C PRO A 363 11.41 8.28 1.72
N VAL A 364 11.27 7.75 0.51
CA VAL A 364 9.98 7.54 -0.14
C VAL A 364 9.35 6.25 0.39
N ASN A 365 8.06 6.29 0.71
CA ASN A 365 7.31 5.17 1.29
C ASN A 365 6.24 4.61 0.36
N CYS A 366 5.72 5.43 -0.55
CA CYS A 366 4.60 5.05 -1.39
C CYS A 366 4.56 5.84 -2.70
N VAL A 367 4.02 5.20 -3.73
CA VAL A 367 3.81 5.79 -5.07
C VAL A 367 2.49 5.33 -5.66
N SER A 368 1.80 6.18 -6.43
CA SER A 368 0.57 5.81 -7.13
C SER A 368 0.42 6.60 -8.43
N TRP A 369 0.23 5.90 -9.55
CA TRP A 369 -0.02 6.52 -10.85
C TRP A 369 -1.43 7.08 -10.95
N ALA A 370 -1.56 8.21 -11.65
CA ALA A 370 -2.87 8.75 -11.97
C ALA A 370 -3.63 7.75 -12.87
N PRO A 371 -4.89 7.40 -12.53
CA PRO A 371 -5.63 6.39 -13.25
C PRO A 371 -6.19 6.87 -14.60
N ASN A 372 -6.27 8.19 -14.81
CA ASN A 372 -6.86 8.83 -15.98
C ASN A 372 -5.86 9.67 -16.80
N ASN A 373 -4.59 9.70 -16.41
CA ASN A 373 -3.55 10.41 -17.14
C ASN A 373 -2.20 9.68 -17.01
N SER A 374 -1.65 9.23 -18.13
CA SER A 374 -0.35 8.52 -18.16
C SER A 374 0.83 9.38 -17.73
N GLY A 375 0.68 10.70 -17.70
CA GLY A 375 1.73 11.65 -17.37
C GLY A 375 1.86 12.01 -15.90
N TYR A 376 0.96 11.56 -15.02
CA TYR A 376 0.97 11.97 -13.61
C TYR A 376 1.18 10.81 -12.64
N LEU A 377 2.00 11.06 -11.62
CA LEU A 377 2.31 10.15 -10.53
C LEU A 377 2.32 10.94 -9.22
N CYS A 378 1.87 10.34 -8.13
CA CYS A 378 2.07 10.86 -6.78
C CYS A 378 3.07 9.99 -6.01
N SER A 379 3.87 10.60 -5.15
CA SER A 379 4.70 9.91 -4.16
C SER A 379 4.55 10.54 -2.77
N GLY A 380 4.76 9.76 -1.72
CA GLY A 380 4.77 10.22 -0.33
C GLY A 380 5.93 9.62 0.46
N GLY A 381 6.47 10.36 1.43
CA GLY A 381 7.65 9.95 2.19
C GLY A 381 7.75 10.50 3.62
N ASP A 382 8.89 10.22 4.24
CA ASP A 382 9.24 10.60 5.63
C ASP A 382 9.47 12.10 5.82
N ASP A 383 9.61 12.85 4.73
CA ASP A 383 9.62 14.32 4.79
C ASP A 383 8.23 14.92 5.05
N SER A 384 7.22 14.07 5.29
CA SER A 384 5.83 14.44 5.49
C SER A 384 5.22 15.12 4.26
N GLN A 385 5.81 14.89 3.07
CA GLN A 385 5.33 15.50 1.82
C GLN A 385 4.65 14.48 0.92
N VAL A 386 3.68 14.98 0.16
CA VAL A 386 3.16 14.34 -1.05
C VAL A 386 3.60 15.18 -2.23
N LEU A 387 4.27 14.55 -3.19
CA LEU A 387 4.75 15.18 -4.41
C LEU A 387 3.96 14.66 -5.62
N VAL A 388 3.43 15.56 -6.43
CA VAL A 388 2.78 15.24 -7.71
C VAL A 388 3.76 15.53 -8.84
N TRP A 389 4.04 14.53 -9.66
CA TRP A 389 5.03 14.59 -10.71
C TRP A 389 4.36 14.59 -12.07
N ASN A 390 4.84 15.44 -12.96
CA ASN A 390 4.53 15.37 -14.37
C ASN A 390 5.69 14.71 -15.12
N VAL A 391 5.44 13.50 -15.58
CA VAL A 391 6.37 12.66 -16.33
C VAL A 391 6.01 12.56 -17.81
N THR A 392 5.18 13.48 -18.33
CA THR A 392 4.89 13.53 -19.77
C THR A 392 6.16 13.71 -20.62
N GLY A 393 6.19 13.10 -21.80
CA GLY A 393 7.30 13.27 -22.74
C GLY A 393 8.55 12.43 -22.45
N MET A 394 8.50 11.48 -21.51
CA MET A 394 9.52 10.43 -21.34
C MET A 394 9.82 9.67 -22.63
N SER A 395 8.84 9.59 -23.55
CA SER A 395 8.93 8.95 -24.86
C SER A 395 9.90 9.64 -25.84
N SER A 396 10.45 10.80 -25.48
CA SER A 396 11.40 11.52 -26.32
C SER A 396 12.80 10.92 -26.14
N HIS A 397 13.08 9.79 -26.80
CA HIS A 397 14.44 9.38 -27.17
C HIS A 397 15.06 10.40 -28.17
N ASN A 398 14.99 11.69 -27.88
CA ASN A 398 15.64 12.73 -28.65
C ASN A 398 17.10 12.84 -28.20
N GLY A 399 17.94 11.97 -28.77
CA GLY A 399 19.37 12.26 -28.98
C GLY A 399 20.34 12.00 -27.83
N ALA A 400 19.90 11.45 -26.68
CA ALA A 400 20.86 10.92 -25.72
C ALA A 400 21.45 9.60 -26.24
N ALA A 401 22.77 9.51 -26.32
CA ALA A 401 23.46 8.29 -26.71
C ALA A 401 23.02 7.11 -25.81
N PRO A 402 22.86 5.89 -26.36
CA PRO A 402 22.56 4.72 -25.55
C PRO A 402 23.59 4.57 -24.44
N GLY A 403 23.13 4.53 -23.18
CA GLY A 403 23.98 4.43 -21.99
C GLY A 403 24.19 5.74 -21.22
N VAL A 404 23.62 6.87 -21.65
CA VAL A 404 23.56 8.08 -20.83
C VAL A 404 22.13 8.21 -20.28
N PRO A 405 21.89 7.97 -18.97
CA PRO A 405 20.57 8.19 -18.41
C PRO A 405 20.18 9.65 -18.66
N GLY A 406 19.03 9.84 -19.32
CA GLY A 406 18.40 11.14 -19.42
C GLY A 406 18.04 11.58 -18.01
N ARG A 407 19.00 12.22 -17.31
CA ARG A 407 18.83 12.80 -15.98
C ARG A 407 17.96 14.03 -16.08
N HIS A 408 16.70 13.84 -16.45
CA HIS A 408 15.69 14.86 -16.29
C HIS A 408 15.32 14.86 -14.82
N ASN A 409 16.11 15.60 -14.02
CA ASN A 409 15.67 16.00 -12.70
C ASN A 409 14.42 16.87 -12.93
N ARG A 410 13.25 16.32 -12.63
CA ARG A 410 11.99 17.04 -12.76
C ARG A 410 11.57 17.50 -11.40
N ASP A 411 11.32 18.80 -11.27
CA ASP A 411 10.69 19.34 -10.09
C ASP A 411 9.23 18.86 -10.02
N PRO A 412 8.66 18.64 -8.83
CA PRO A 412 7.25 18.29 -8.68
C PRO A 412 6.35 19.46 -9.13
N ASP A 413 5.24 19.14 -9.80
CA ASP A 413 4.23 20.11 -10.21
C ASP A 413 3.45 20.65 -8.99
N LEU A 414 3.24 19.80 -7.98
CA LEU A 414 2.56 20.14 -6.73
C LEU A 414 3.20 19.45 -5.53
N THR A 415 3.24 20.17 -4.41
CA THR A 415 3.72 19.68 -3.12
C THR A 415 2.66 19.95 -2.05
N TYR A 416 2.28 18.91 -1.33
CA TYR A 416 1.46 19.00 -0.12
C TYR A 416 2.29 18.56 1.08
N LYS A 417 2.15 19.24 2.23
CA LYS A 417 2.84 18.88 3.48
C LYS A 417 1.82 18.48 4.56
N ALA A 418 1.87 17.22 4.98
CA ALA A 418 1.08 16.68 6.07
C ALA A 418 1.72 16.98 7.44
N ALA A 419 1.03 16.58 8.50
CA ALA A 419 1.51 16.74 9.87
C ALA A 419 2.60 15.74 10.27
N SER A 420 2.72 14.63 9.53
CA SER A 420 3.65 13.53 9.80
C SER A 420 3.97 12.76 8.51
N GLU A 421 4.85 11.78 8.63
CA GLU A 421 5.36 10.93 7.55
C GLU A 421 4.23 10.23 6.79
N ILE A 422 4.27 10.28 5.45
CA ILE A 422 3.24 9.64 4.63
C ILE A 422 3.53 8.15 4.56
N SER A 423 2.66 7.33 5.13
CA SER A 423 2.81 5.87 5.17
C SER A 423 2.01 5.15 4.07
N GLN A 424 0.90 5.74 3.64
CA GLN A 424 -0.01 5.15 2.65
C GLN A 424 -0.49 6.19 1.65
N LEU A 425 -0.65 5.78 0.40
CA LEU A 425 -1.13 6.64 -0.69
C LEU A 425 -1.90 5.82 -1.72
N SER A 426 -3.09 6.28 -2.10
CA SER A 426 -3.90 5.67 -3.16
C SER A 426 -4.63 6.74 -3.98
N TRP A 427 -4.41 6.74 -5.30
CA TRP A 427 -5.13 7.61 -6.22
C TRP A 427 -6.50 7.00 -6.56
N SER A 428 -7.58 7.79 -6.46
CA SER A 428 -8.92 7.29 -6.73
C SER A 428 -9.15 7.07 -8.23
N THR A 429 -9.59 5.87 -8.61
CA THR A 429 -10.01 5.57 -10.00
C THR A 429 -11.40 6.13 -10.33
N GLN A 430 -12.25 6.32 -9.32
CA GLN A 430 -13.59 6.88 -9.47
C GLN A 430 -13.55 8.42 -9.44
N TRP A 431 -12.78 8.98 -8.50
CA TRP A 431 -12.67 10.41 -8.26
C TRP A 431 -11.28 10.88 -8.68
N THR A 432 -11.01 10.93 -9.98
CA THR A 432 -9.64 11.00 -10.53
C THR A 432 -8.83 12.25 -10.18
N GLU A 433 -9.47 13.25 -9.61
CA GLU A 433 -8.86 14.47 -9.04
C GLU A 433 -8.54 14.34 -7.54
N TRP A 434 -8.68 13.14 -6.96
CA TRP A 434 -8.50 12.89 -5.53
C TRP A 434 -7.50 11.78 -5.23
N VAL A 435 -6.64 12.05 -4.25
CA VAL A 435 -5.67 11.11 -3.68
C VAL A 435 -5.97 10.94 -2.21
N ALA A 436 -6.05 9.70 -1.73
CA ALA A 436 -6.10 9.43 -0.31
C ALA A 436 -4.68 9.21 0.21
N ILE A 437 -4.37 9.82 1.35
CA ILE A 437 -3.12 9.63 2.07
C ILE A 437 -3.39 9.20 3.50
N GLY A 438 -2.50 8.35 4.04
CA GLY A 438 -2.48 7.96 5.44
C GLY A 438 -1.17 8.40 6.09
N PHE A 439 -1.26 8.97 7.29
CA PHE A 439 -0.12 9.31 8.13
C PHE A 439 -0.54 9.23 9.60
N GLU A 440 0.27 8.56 10.44
CA GLU A 440 -0.10 8.20 11.80
C GLU A 440 -1.52 7.59 11.88
N SER A 441 -2.42 8.22 12.63
CA SER A 441 -3.83 7.84 12.79
C SER A 441 -4.78 8.63 11.89
N THR A 442 -4.26 9.39 10.93
CA THR A 442 -5.04 10.30 10.10
C THR A 442 -5.09 9.82 8.66
N VAL A 443 -6.26 9.93 8.05
CA VAL A 443 -6.49 9.75 6.62
C VAL A 443 -7.02 11.06 6.06
N GLN A 444 -6.46 11.49 4.94
CA GLN A 444 -6.98 12.64 4.20
C GLN A 444 -7.25 12.25 2.75
N ALA A 445 -8.40 12.68 2.22
CA ALA A 445 -8.61 12.76 0.78
C ALA A 445 -8.26 14.17 0.32
N LEU A 446 -7.22 14.28 -0.50
CA LEU A 446 -6.67 15.52 -1.03
C LEU A 446 -7.09 15.67 -2.48
N LYS A 447 -7.53 16.87 -2.86
CA LYS A 447 -7.71 17.22 -4.26
C LYS A 447 -6.35 17.57 -4.89
N VAL A 448 -6.05 17.00 -6.06
CA VAL A 448 -4.78 17.18 -6.79
C VAL A 448 -4.97 17.71 -8.21
#